data_AF-A0AAV9CLN9-F1
#
_entry.id   AF-A0AAV9CLN9-F1
#
_cell.length_a   1.000
_cell.length_b   1.000
_cell.length_c   1.000
_cell.angle_alpha   90.00
_cell.angle_beta   90.00
_cell.angle_gamma   90.00
#
_symmetry.space_group_name_H-M   'P 1'
#
loop_
_entity.id
_entity.type
_entity.pdbx_description
1 polymer ?
#
loop_
_entity_poly.entity_id
_entity_poly.type
_entity_poly.pdbx_seq_one_letter_code
_entity_poly.pdbx_strand_id
1 'polypeptide(L)'
;MSDETVRFGVLCSMYQAILRDRTSAKKRKRFRTFLDKVYPSRDYFSAVRLILPSLDRERGTYGLKESTLAVCLVDALGIARDSEDALRLINWRKGGSRAGANAGNFALVAYECIHR
;
A
#
# COMPACT_ATOMS: atom_id res chain seq x y z
N MET A 1 6.40 -3.77 26.78
CA MET A 1 6.21 -3.27 25.40
C MET A 1 6.07 -1.77 25.53
N SER A 2 7.01 -0.98 25.01
CA SER A 2 6.84 0.47 24.98
C SER A 2 5.73 0.79 24.00
N ASP A 3 4.67 1.43 24.49
CA ASP A 3 3.41 1.75 23.80
C ASP A 3 3.56 2.80 22.68
N GLU A 4 4.79 3.04 22.23
CA GLU A 4 5.12 4.09 21.28
C GLU A 4 4.76 3.61 19.86
N THR A 5 3.53 3.92 19.47
CA THR A 5 3.00 3.55 18.16
C THR A 5 3.65 4.40 17.08
N VAL A 6 4.54 3.78 16.30
CA VAL A 6 5.16 4.41 15.13
C VAL A 6 4.09 4.83 14.13
N ARG A 7 4.12 6.09 13.69
CA ARG A 7 3.20 6.61 12.67
C ARG A 7 3.36 5.81 11.37
N PHE A 8 2.28 5.18 10.91
CA PHE A 8 2.26 4.40 9.66
C PHE A 8 2.77 5.20 8.45
N GLY A 9 2.50 6.51 8.39
CA GLY A 9 3.01 7.39 7.33
C GLY A 9 4.54 7.42 7.20
N VAL A 10 5.29 7.13 8.26
CA VAL A 10 6.77 7.03 8.22
C VAL A 10 7.19 5.77 7.46
N LEU A 11 6.49 4.64 7.68
CA LEU A 11 6.70 3.42 6.92
C LEU A 11 6.36 3.61 5.44
N CYS A 12 5.23 4.25 5.13
CA CYS A 12 4.85 4.58 3.75
C CYS A 12 5.92 5.47 3.07
N SER A 13 6.43 6.47 3.78
CA SER A 13 7.49 7.35 3.28
C SER A 13 8.78 6.58 2.96
N MET A 14 9.13 5.59 3.78
CA MET A 14 10.25 4.68 3.49
C MET A 14 10.00 3.87 2.21
N TYR A 15 8.82 3.27 2.03
CA TYR A 15 8.50 2.54 0.79
C TYR A 15 8.61 3.43 -0.45
N GLN A 16 8.06 4.65 -0.39
CA GLN A 16 8.14 5.59 -1.50
C GLN A 16 9.58 5.99 -1.83
N ALA A 17 10.43 6.17 -0.82
CA ALA A 17 11.86 6.42 -1.04
C ALA A 17 12.56 5.21 -1.68
N ILE A 18 12.25 3.99 -1.23
CA ILE A 18 12.81 2.73 -1.77
C ILE A 18 12.40 2.50 -3.23
N LEU A 19 11.15 2.81 -3.60
CA LEU A 19 10.66 2.66 -4.97
C LEU A 19 11.41 3.56 -5.96
N ARG A 20 11.87 4.74 -5.52
CA ARG A 20 12.66 5.69 -6.33
C ARG A 20 14.12 5.26 -6.49
N ASP A 21 14.66 4.49 -5.54
CA ASP A 21 16.05 4.06 -5.53
C ASP A 21 16.29 2.90 -6.52
N ARG A 22 17.21 3.09 -7.48
CA ARG A 22 17.50 2.08 -8.52
C ARG A 22 18.41 0.94 -8.04
N THR A 23 19.31 1.21 -7.10
CA THR A 23 20.31 0.23 -6.66
C THR A 23 19.92 -0.43 -5.34
N SER A 24 20.24 -1.71 -5.22
CA SER A 24 19.99 -2.48 -3.99
C SER A 24 20.73 -1.88 -2.78
N ALA A 25 21.90 -1.28 -2.98
CA ALA A 25 22.65 -0.58 -1.93
C ALA A 25 21.88 0.61 -1.34
N LYS A 26 21.27 1.45 -2.19
CA LYS A 26 20.46 2.59 -1.72
C LYS A 26 19.20 2.09 -1.00
N LYS A 27 18.50 1.10 -1.56
CA LYS A 27 17.33 0.47 -0.92
C LYS A 27 17.66 -0.07 0.49
N ARG A 28 18.78 -0.81 0.63
CA ARG A 28 19.27 -1.30 1.93
C ARG A 28 19.58 -0.17 2.89
N LYS A 29 20.19 0.93 2.42
CA LYS A 29 20.47 2.11 3.24
C LYS A 29 19.19 2.75 3.78
N ARG A 30 18.15 2.91 2.95
CA ARG A 30 16.83 3.43 3.38
C ARG A 30 16.21 2.56 4.45
N PHE A 31 16.18 1.24 4.22
CA PHE A 31 15.62 0.29 5.17
C PHE A 31 16.35 0.29 6.51
N ARG A 32 17.68 0.24 6.52
CA ARG A 32 18.49 0.34 7.75
C ARG A 32 18.23 1.65 8.50
N THR A 33 18.23 2.77 7.78
CA THR A 33 17.96 4.09 8.37
C THR A 33 16.58 4.13 9.04
N PHE A 34 15.57 3.51 8.43
CA PHE A 34 14.24 3.42 9.02
C PHE A 34 14.27 2.60 10.32
N LEU A 35 14.83 1.38 10.31
CA LEU A 35 14.90 0.56 11.53
C LEU A 35 15.67 1.27 12.66
N ASP A 36 16.86 1.79 12.35
CA ASP A 36 17.75 2.38 13.36
C ASP A 36 17.17 3.66 13.99
N LYS A 37 16.41 4.46 13.22
CA LYS A 37 15.85 5.73 13.70
C LYS A 37 14.44 5.63 14.28
N VAL A 38 13.65 4.69 13.78
CA VAL A 38 12.22 4.59 14.12
C VAL A 38 11.97 3.55 15.20
N TYR A 39 12.85 2.56 15.34
CA TYR A 39 12.72 1.47 16.30
C TYR A 39 13.97 1.35 17.19
N PRO A 40 14.20 2.33 18.10
CA PRO A 40 15.40 2.38 18.93
C PRO A 40 15.54 1.18 19.89
N SER A 41 14.42 0.62 20.36
CA SER A 41 14.37 -0.58 21.21
C SER A 41 14.70 -1.88 20.46
N ARG A 42 14.89 -1.80 19.13
CA ARG A 42 15.06 -2.94 18.22
C ARG A 42 13.89 -3.92 18.16
N ASP A 43 12.73 -3.56 18.71
CA ASP A 43 11.49 -4.30 18.49
C ASP A 43 10.86 -3.91 17.15
N TYR A 44 11.27 -4.60 16.08
CA TYR A 44 10.85 -4.26 14.71
C TYR A 44 9.55 -4.94 14.28
N PHE A 45 8.92 -5.73 15.15
CA PHE A 45 7.92 -6.71 14.72
C PHE A 45 6.72 -6.06 14.00
N SER A 46 6.24 -4.93 14.53
CA SER A 46 5.13 -4.18 13.96
C SER A 46 5.41 -3.62 12.55
N ALA A 47 6.65 -3.26 12.23
CA ALA A 47 7.05 -2.88 10.87
C ALA A 47 7.34 -4.09 9.97
N VAL A 48 8.13 -5.06 10.47
CA VAL A 48 8.61 -6.18 9.66
C VAL A 48 7.46 -7.01 9.12
N ARG A 49 6.39 -7.21 9.90
CA ARG A 49 5.19 -7.91 9.44
C ARG A 49 4.49 -7.22 8.26
N LEU A 50 4.60 -5.89 8.14
CA LEU A 50 4.06 -5.13 7.01
C LEU A 50 5.03 -5.10 5.81
N ILE A 51 6.33 -5.20 6.06
CA ILE A 51 7.39 -5.24 5.03
C ILE A 51 7.47 -6.61 4.37
N LEU A 52 7.29 -7.68 5.14
CA LEU A 52 7.32 -9.07 4.68
C LEU A 52 5.97 -9.74 4.99
N PRO A 53 4.86 -9.27 4.39
CA PRO A 53 3.51 -9.73 4.75
C PRO A 53 3.30 -11.22 4.48
N SER A 54 4.02 -11.81 3.52
CA SER A 54 3.96 -13.25 3.24
C SER A 54 4.56 -14.12 4.35
N LEU A 55 5.31 -13.52 5.29
CA LEU A 55 5.90 -14.20 6.44
C LEU A 55 5.12 -13.96 7.74
N ASP A 56 4.05 -13.17 7.72
CA ASP A 56 3.16 -13.00 8.87
C ASP A 56 2.33 -14.26 9.08
N ARG A 57 2.53 -14.92 10.23
CA ARG A 57 1.82 -16.16 10.61
C ARG A 57 0.78 -15.95 11.69
N GLU A 58 0.77 -14.78 12.35
CA GLU A 58 -0.19 -14.48 13.41
C GLU A 58 -1.50 -13.95 12.84
N ARG A 59 -1.45 -13.24 11.71
CA ARG A 59 -2.64 -12.79 10.99
C ARG A 59 -3.05 -13.88 10.01
N GLY A 60 -4.24 -14.44 10.20
CA GLY A 60 -4.86 -15.32 9.22
C GLY A 60 -5.15 -14.60 7.90
N THR A 61 -5.71 -15.33 6.93
CA THR A 61 -6.12 -14.74 5.65
C THR A 61 -7.19 -13.66 5.85
N TYR A 62 -7.00 -12.48 5.26
CA TYR A 62 -7.97 -11.39 5.36
C TYR A 62 -9.29 -11.67 4.64
N GLY A 63 -9.32 -12.61 3.69
CA GLY A 63 -10.52 -12.91 2.89
C GLY A 63 -10.93 -11.76 1.95
N LEU A 64 -10.07 -10.76 1.76
CA LEU A 64 -10.34 -9.58 0.95
C LEU A 64 -9.80 -9.75 -0.47
N LYS A 65 -10.70 -9.65 -1.45
CA LYS A 65 -10.37 -9.57 -2.88
C LYS A 65 -10.43 -8.12 -3.35
N GLU A 66 -9.73 -7.81 -4.43
CA GLU A 66 -9.71 -6.46 -5.02
C GLU A 66 -11.10 -5.98 -5.42
N SER A 67 -11.99 -6.87 -5.87
CA SER A 67 -13.38 -6.53 -6.19
C SER A 67 -14.17 -6.04 -4.96
N THR A 68 -14.00 -6.71 -3.81
CA THR A 68 -14.62 -6.27 -2.55
C THR A 68 -14.02 -4.95 -2.09
N LEU A 69 -12.70 -4.80 -2.17
CA LEU A 69 -12.02 -3.55 -1.82
C LEU A 69 -12.49 -2.37 -2.69
N ALA A 70 -12.70 -2.59 -4.00
CA ALA A 70 -13.23 -1.56 -4.90
C ALA A 70 -14.60 -1.05 -4.43
N VAL A 71 -15.53 -1.96 -4.13
CA VAL A 71 -16.86 -1.61 -3.61
C VAL A 71 -16.75 -0.86 -2.29
N CYS A 72 -15.95 -1.37 -1.35
CA CYS A 72 -15.73 -0.69 -0.07
C CYS A 72 -15.18 0.72 -0.23
N LEU A 73 -14.25 0.96 -1.16
CA LEU A 73 -13.70 2.30 -1.43
C LEU A 73 -14.76 3.23 -2.03
N VAL A 74 -15.55 2.75 -3.00
CA VAL A 74 -16.62 3.54 -3.62
C VAL A 74 -17.65 3.97 -2.56
N ASP A 75 -18.10 3.02 -1.73
CA ASP A 75 -19.09 3.30 -0.69
C ASP A 75 -18.50 4.22 0.42
N ALA A 76 -17.26 3.98 0.87
CA ALA A 76 -16.63 4.77 1.93
C ALA A 76 -16.31 6.21 1.51
N LEU A 77 -16.02 6.44 0.24
CA LEU A 77 -15.72 7.77 -0.32
C LEU A 77 -16.96 8.49 -0.85
N GLY A 78 -18.13 7.84 -0.86
CA GLY A 78 -19.37 8.42 -1.38
C GLY A 78 -19.32 8.68 -2.89
N ILE A 79 -18.53 7.90 -3.65
CA ILE A 79 -18.38 8.08 -5.09
C ILE A 79 -19.62 7.53 -5.79
N ALA A 80 -20.18 8.29 -6.74
CA ALA A 80 -21.29 7.81 -7.56
C ALA A 80 -20.88 6.56 -8.35
N ARG A 81 -21.70 5.51 -8.31
CA ARG A 81 -21.36 4.18 -8.85
C ARG A 81 -21.14 4.16 -10.37
N ASP A 82 -21.71 5.12 -11.08
CA ASP A 82 -21.60 5.33 -12.52
C ASP A 82 -20.50 6.32 -12.92
N SER A 83 -19.82 6.93 -11.94
CA SER A 83 -18.67 7.81 -12.21
C SER A 83 -17.51 7.06 -12.86
N GLU A 84 -16.66 7.81 -13.57
CA GLU A 84 -15.46 7.25 -14.20
C GLU A 84 -14.54 6.55 -13.18
N ASP A 85 -14.33 7.15 -12.01
CA ASP A 85 -13.47 6.60 -10.96
C ASP A 85 -14.05 5.33 -10.33
N ALA A 86 -15.36 5.27 -10.07
CA ALA A 86 -16.01 4.05 -9.58
C ALA A 86 -15.91 2.91 -10.61
N LEU A 87 -16.23 3.21 -11.88
CA LEU A 87 -16.14 2.23 -12.96
C LEU A 87 -14.69 1.76 -13.16
N ARG A 88 -13.70 2.63 -13.00
CA ARG A 88 -12.27 2.31 -13.09
C ARG A 88 -11.81 1.44 -11.93
N LEU A 89 -12.23 1.73 -10.69
CA LEU A 89 -11.95 0.91 -9.50
C LEU A 89 -12.54 -0.50 -9.64
N ILE A 90 -13.80 -0.59 -10.04
CA ILE A 90 -14.50 -1.87 -10.20
C ILE A 90 -13.87 -2.69 -11.35
N ASN A 91 -13.55 -2.03 -12.46
CA ASN A 91 -12.98 -2.66 -13.64
C ASN A 91 -11.46 -2.48 -13.74
N TRP A 92 -10.73 -2.54 -12.62
CA TRP A 92 -9.30 -2.23 -12.54
C TRP A 92 -8.39 -3.07 -13.45
N ARG A 93 -8.86 -4.24 -13.92
CA ARG A 93 -8.16 -5.11 -14.89
C ARG A 93 -8.46 -4.76 -16.35
N LYS A 94 -9.47 -3.93 -16.63
CA LYS A 94 -9.92 -3.63 -17.99
C LYS A 94 -8.85 -2.81 -18.71
N GLY A 95 -8.22 -3.43 -19.70
CA GLY A 95 -7.25 -2.78 -20.58
C GLY A 95 -7.89 -1.95 -21.69
N GLY A 96 -7.05 -1.33 -22.52
CA GLY A 96 -7.45 -0.52 -23.67
C GLY A 96 -6.88 0.90 -23.63
N SER A 97 -7.15 1.69 -24.67
CA SER A 97 -6.61 3.05 -24.82
C SER A 97 -6.98 4.00 -23.68
N ARG A 98 -8.09 3.75 -22.99
CA ARG A 98 -8.58 4.55 -21.85
C ARG A 98 -8.21 3.98 -20.46
N ALA A 99 -7.50 2.85 -20.41
CA ALA A 99 -7.23 2.14 -19.16
C ALA A 99 -6.10 2.76 -18.32
N GLY A 100 -5.31 3.68 -18.88
CA GLY A 100 -4.17 4.29 -18.19
C GLY A 100 -3.00 3.31 -17.98
N ALA A 101 -1.86 3.84 -17.54
CA ALA A 101 -0.62 3.06 -17.44
C ALA A 101 -0.65 1.96 -16.36
N ASN A 102 -1.55 2.07 -15.39
CA ASN A 102 -1.61 1.21 -14.21
C ASN A 102 -2.69 0.11 -14.28
N ALA A 103 -3.32 -0.10 -15.44
CA ALA A 103 -4.30 -1.16 -15.64
C ALA A 103 -3.75 -2.54 -15.23
N GLY A 104 -4.52 -3.29 -14.45
CA GLY A 104 -4.07 -4.57 -13.90
C GLY A 104 -3.22 -4.46 -12.62
N ASN A 105 -3.06 -3.27 -12.05
CA ASN A 105 -2.52 -3.06 -10.71
C ASN A 105 -3.53 -2.30 -9.83
N PHE A 106 -4.34 -3.04 -9.07
CA PHE A 106 -5.42 -2.46 -8.26
C PHE A 106 -4.94 -1.36 -7.31
N ALA A 107 -3.79 -1.54 -6.64
CA ALA A 107 -3.29 -0.55 -5.68
C ALA A 107 -2.94 0.79 -6.33
N LEU A 108 -2.32 0.76 -7.52
CA LEU A 108 -1.99 1.98 -8.27
C LEU A 108 -3.23 2.60 -8.91
N VAL A 109 -4.16 1.79 -9.44
CA VAL A 109 -5.45 2.29 -9.93
C VAL A 109 -6.23 2.98 -8.82
N ALA A 110 -6.28 2.38 -7.62
CA ALA A 110 -6.96 2.98 -6.48
C ALA A 110 -6.29 4.28 -6.04
N TYR A 111 -4.95 4.33 -6.00
CA TYR A 111 -4.22 5.56 -5.73
C TYR A 111 -4.57 6.68 -6.72
N GLU A 112 -4.64 6.38 -8.02
CA GLU A 112 -5.02 7.36 -9.06
C GLU A 112 -6.45 7.88 -8.93
N CYS A 113 -7.39 7.07 -8.43
CA CYS A 113 -8.79 7.48 -8.27
C CYS A 113 -8.98 8.29 -6.98
N ILE A 114 -8.22 8.00 -5.93
CA ILE A 114 -8.38 8.61 -4.60
C ILE A 114 -7.57 9.89 -4.45
N HIS A 115 -6.42 10.01 -5.11
CA HIS A 115 -5.47 11.11 -4.94
C HIS A 115 -5.66 12.26 -5.94
N ARG A 116 -6.87 12.40 -6.52
CA ARG A 116 -7.20 13.50 -7.43
C ARG A 116 -7.68 14.74 -6.68
#